data_AF-A0A0C2V6H6-F1
#
_entry.id   AF-A0A0C2V6H6-F1
#
_cell.length_a   1.000
_cell.length_b   1.000
_cell.length_c   1.000
_cell.angle_alpha   90.00
_cell.angle_beta   90.00
_cell.angle_gamma   90.00
#
_symmetry.space_group_name_H-M   'P 1'
#
loop_
_entity.id
_entity.type
_entity.pdbx_description
1 polymer ?
#
loop_
_entity_poly.entity_id
_entity_poly.type
_entity_poly.pdbx_seq_one_letter_code
_entity_poly.pdbx_strand_id
1 'polypeptide(L)'
;FVAQAYEHAQKLSSISSIEAIRTLGNACAIEGGLAGVLHLLLGEGTYEERMRANAQAGGDSAARGMVVGMLLGAAGVEMPLSWKKSLRYELGTMAPKLLD
;
A
#
# COMPACT_ATOMS: atom_id res chain seq x y z
N PHE A 1 6.22 18.30 2.90
CA PHE A 1 5.14 17.30 2.79
C PHE A 1 5.67 15.86 2.62
N VAL A 2 6.24 15.46 1.46
CA VAL A 2 6.73 14.07 1.27
C VAL A 2 7.83 13.67 2.26
N ALA A 3 8.83 14.52 2.47
CA ALA A 3 9.91 14.26 3.45
C ALA A 3 9.36 14.04 4.87
N GLN A 4 8.40 14.85 5.29
CA GLN A 4 7.74 14.73 6.59
C GLN A 4 6.95 13.42 6.72
N ALA A 5 6.20 13.03 5.68
CA ALA A 5 5.50 11.75 5.66
C ALA A 5 6.49 10.56 5.72
N TYR A 6 7.64 10.67 5.06
CA TYR A 6 8.70 9.68 5.11
C TYR A 6 9.33 9.58 6.52
N GLU A 7 9.62 10.71 7.16
CA GLU A 7 10.09 10.73 8.56
C GLU A 7 9.09 10.10 9.52
N HIS A 8 7.79 10.39 9.35
CA HIS A 8 6.74 9.77 10.16
C HIS A 8 6.67 8.26 9.95
N ALA A 9 6.78 7.78 8.70
CA ALA A 9 6.81 6.36 8.39
C ALA A 9 8.02 5.65 9.01
N GLN A 10 9.20 6.26 8.94
CA GLN A 10 10.43 5.72 9.54
C GLN A 10 10.37 5.65 11.06
N LYS A 11 9.83 6.68 11.73
CA LYS A 11 9.68 6.68 13.21
C LYS A 11 8.87 5.50 13.73
N LEU A 12 8.03 4.90 12.89
CA LEU A 12 7.16 3.79 13.23
C LEU A 12 7.64 2.46 12.63
N SER A 13 8.84 2.38 12.04
CA SER A 13 9.34 1.17 11.38
C SER A 13 9.55 -0.03 12.33
N SER A 14 9.61 0.22 13.64
CA SER A 14 9.79 -0.80 14.67
C SER A 14 8.49 -1.46 15.13
N ILE A 15 7.33 -0.98 14.67
CA ILE A 15 6.02 -1.53 15.04
C ILE A 15 5.30 -2.13 13.82
N SER A 16 4.25 -2.91 14.07
CA SER A 16 3.48 -3.55 12.99
C SER A 16 2.79 -2.50 12.12
N SER A 17 2.57 -2.80 10.83
CA SER A 17 1.88 -1.86 9.94
C SER A 17 0.44 -1.56 10.37
N ILE A 18 -0.23 -2.51 11.03
CA ILE A 18 -1.57 -2.30 11.60
C ILE A 18 -1.52 -1.23 12.69
N GLU A 19 -0.54 -1.33 13.58
CA GLU A 19 -0.34 -0.38 14.67
C GLU A 19 0.14 0.97 14.15
N ALA A 20 1.11 0.99 13.23
CA ALA A 20 1.63 2.21 12.64
C ALA A 20 0.54 3.03 11.94
N ILE A 21 -0.29 2.39 11.12
CA ILE A 21 -1.38 3.08 10.40
C ILE A 21 -2.40 3.65 11.38
N ARG A 22 -2.72 2.93 12.46
CA ARG A 22 -3.62 3.42 13.51
C ARG A 22 -3.05 4.63 14.25
N THR A 23 -1.74 4.63 14.52
CA THR A 23 -1.03 5.76 15.14
C THR A 23 -0.97 6.98 14.23
N LEU A 24 -0.86 6.79 12.91
CA LEU A 24 -0.80 7.87 11.92
C LEU A 24 -2.17 8.57 11.69
N GLY A 25 -3.26 7.98 12.17
CA GLY A 25 -4.62 8.51 11.99
C GLY A 25 -5.28 7.96 10.72
N ASN A 26 -6.38 7.23 10.93
CA ASN A 26 -7.07 6.46 9.89
C ASN A 26 -7.92 7.30 8.92
N ALA A 27 -8.03 8.62 9.14
CA ALA A 27 -9.01 9.48 8.49
C ALA A 27 -8.44 10.86 8.08
N CYS A 28 -8.23 11.02 6.77
CA CYS A 28 -8.37 12.28 6.00
C CYS A 28 -7.30 13.39 6.05
N ALA A 29 -6.21 13.31 6.82
CA ALA A 29 -5.06 14.19 6.55
C ALA A 29 -4.12 13.49 5.54
N ILE A 30 -3.84 14.13 4.41
CA ILE A 30 -2.90 13.63 3.37
C ILE A 30 -1.59 13.15 4.01
N GLU A 31 -1.17 13.76 5.12
CA GLU A 31 0.00 13.38 5.93
C GLU A 31 -0.08 11.93 6.47
N GLY A 32 -1.17 11.56 7.14
CA GLY A 32 -1.36 10.20 7.67
C GLY A 32 -1.56 9.16 6.56
N GLY A 33 -2.25 9.55 5.48
CA GLY A 33 -2.45 8.71 4.30
C GLY A 33 -1.14 8.36 3.61
N LEU A 34 -0.31 9.36 3.27
CA LEU A 34 0.98 9.15 2.61
C LEU A 34 1.98 8.45 3.52
N ALA A 35 2.04 8.80 4.81
CA ALA A 35 2.90 8.09 5.76
C ALA A 35 2.52 6.61 5.88
N GLY A 36 1.22 6.29 5.86
CA GLY A 36 0.73 4.91 5.85
C GLY A 36 1.13 4.14 4.57
N VAL A 37 1.08 4.79 3.41
CA VAL A 37 1.60 4.22 2.15
C VAL A 37 3.09 3.93 2.27
N LEU A 38 3.89 4.93 2.70
CA LEU A 38 5.34 4.79 2.81
C LEU A 38 5.74 3.72 3.82
N HIS A 39 5.03 3.63 4.94
CA HIS A 39 5.29 2.60 5.94
C HIS A 39 5.10 1.19 5.37
N LEU A 40 4.06 0.96 4.56
CA LEU A 40 3.85 -0.32 3.89
C LEU A 40 4.90 -0.63 2.82
N LEU A 41 5.42 0.39 2.13
CA LEU A 41 6.44 0.22 1.08
C LEU A 41 7.84 -0.05 1.66
N LEU A 42 8.17 0.61 2.77
CA LEU A 42 9.46 0.47 3.46
C LEU A 42 9.53 -0.78 4.33
N GLY A 43 8.39 -1.25 4.83
CA GLY A 43 8.32 -2.47 5.64
C GLY A 43 8.69 -3.72 4.84
N GLU A 44 9.22 -4.73 5.51
CA GLU A 44 9.55 -6.01 4.87
C GLU A 44 8.30 -6.84 4.57
N GLY A 45 8.46 -7.87 3.72
CA GLY A 45 7.40 -8.82 3.41
C GLY A 45 6.97 -8.83 1.95
N THR A 46 6.21 -9.87 1.63
CA THR A 46 5.62 -10.11 0.32
C THR A 46 4.51 -9.11 0.00
N TYR A 47 4.12 -9.02 -1.28
CA TYR A 47 2.94 -8.27 -1.70
C TYR A 47 1.71 -8.64 -0.86
N GLU A 48 1.50 -9.94 -0.63
CA GLU A 48 0.36 -10.45 0.12
C GLU A 48 0.36 -10.00 1.58
N GLU A 49 1.50 -10.14 2.28
CA GLU A 49 1.62 -9.73 3.68
C GLU A 49 1.35 -8.23 3.85
N ARG A 50 1.97 -7.40 3.00
CA ARG A 50 1.78 -5.94 3.02
C ARG A 50 0.31 -5.57 2.76
N MET A 51 -0.33 -6.19 1.77
CA MET A 51 -1.71 -5.89 1.41
C MET A 51 -2.73 -6.42 2.43
N ARG A 52 -2.45 -7.55 3.09
CA ARG A 52 -3.25 -8.04 4.22
C ARG A 52 -3.15 -7.10 5.42
N ALA A 53 -1.94 -6.65 5.77
CA ALA A 53 -1.74 -5.69 6.84
C ALA A 53 -2.46 -4.37 6.56
N ASN A 54 -2.38 -3.87 5.31
CA ASN A 54 -3.13 -2.70 4.85
C ASN A 54 -4.65 -2.85 5.07
N ALA A 55 -5.23 -3.99 4.67
CA ALA A 55 -6.65 -4.24 4.82
C ALA A 55 -7.07 -4.33 6.30
N GLN A 56 -6.29 -5.01 7.13
CA GLN A 56 -6.54 -5.18 8.57
C GLN A 56 -6.40 -3.87 9.36
N ALA A 57 -5.56 -2.94 8.90
CA ALA A 57 -5.41 -1.63 9.51
C ALA A 57 -6.71 -0.80 9.48
N GLY A 58 -7.61 -1.07 8.52
CA GLY A 58 -8.87 -0.36 8.36
C GLY A 58 -8.70 1.08 7.86
N GLY A 59 -9.70 1.92 8.13
CA GLY A 59 -9.79 3.28 7.60
C GLY A 59 -9.95 3.28 6.07
N ASP A 60 -9.28 4.21 5.39
CA ASP A 60 -9.22 4.26 3.94
C ASP A 60 -8.18 3.27 3.36
N SER A 61 -8.38 1.98 3.64
CA SER A 61 -7.49 0.91 3.17
C SER A 61 -7.60 0.68 1.66
N ALA A 62 -8.72 1.07 1.04
CA ALA A 62 -8.92 0.99 -0.40
C ALA A 62 -8.02 1.98 -1.14
N ALA A 63 -8.04 3.28 -0.78
CA ALA A 63 -7.17 4.27 -1.43
C ALA A 63 -5.69 3.97 -1.18
N ARG A 64 -5.32 3.65 0.08
CA ARG A 64 -3.95 3.26 0.42
C ARG A 64 -3.51 2.01 -0.34
N GLY A 65 -4.38 1.02 -0.45
CA GLY A 65 -4.13 -0.22 -1.19
C GLY A 65 -3.92 -0.01 -2.69
N MET A 66 -4.66 0.91 -3.32
CA MET A 66 -4.45 1.25 -4.73
C MET A 66 -3.05 1.84 -4.97
N VAL A 67 -2.63 2.81 -4.15
CA VAL A 67 -1.31 3.45 -4.29
C VAL A 67 -0.18 2.47 -4.01
N VAL A 68 -0.28 1.69 -2.92
CA VAL A 68 0.73 0.67 -2.58
C VAL A 68 0.81 -0.40 -3.66
N GLY A 69 -0.33 -0.94 -4.12
CA GLY A 69 -0.37 -1.95 -5.17
C GLY A 69 0.23 -1.47 -6.49
N MET A 70 -0.07 -0.23 -6.89
CA MET A 70 0.51 0.40 -8.09
C MET A 70 2.03 0.50 -8.00
N LEU A 71 2.56 1.00 -6.89
CA LEU A 71 4.01 1.19 -6.72
C LEU A 71 4.76 -0.14 -6.60
N LEU A 72 4.20 -1.11 -5.87
CA LEU A 72 4.77 -2.46 -5.78
C LEU A 72 4.78 -3.15 -7.15
N GLY A 73 3.68 -3.04 -7.91
CA GLY A 73 3.59 -3.60 -9.26
C GLY A 73 4.60 -2.96 -10.22
N ALA A 74 4.74 -1.63 -10.19
CA ALA A 74 5.74 -0.90 -10.98
C ALA A 74 7.19 -1.28 -10.61
N ALA A 75 7.44 -1.63 -9.35
CA ALA A 75 8.72 -2.14 -8.88
C ALA A 75 8.96 -3.63 -9.19
N GLY A 76 8.03 -4.31 -9.87
CA GLY A 76 8.15 -5.74 -10.22
C GLY A 76 7.86 -6.70 -9.05
N VAL A 77 7.23 -6.22 -7.98
CA VAL A 77 6.83 -7.08 -6.86
C VAL A 77 5.56 -7.85 -7.24
N GLU A 78 5.67 -9.16 -7.27
CA GLU A 78 4.60 -10.04 -7.76
C GLU A 78 3.44 -10.20 -6.77
N MET A 79 2.22 -9.90 -7.25
CA MET A 79 0.98 -10.21 -6.56
C MET A 79 0.63 -11.71 -6.70
N PRO A 80 0.06 -12.35 -5.66
CA PRO A 80 -0.38 -13.75 -5.76
C PRO A 80 -1.25 -14.03 -6.98
N LEU A 81 -0.94 -15.12 -7.69
CA LEU A 81 -1.67 -15.50 -8.90
C LEU A 81 -3.15 -15.76 -8.64
N SER A 82 -3.50 -16.28 -7.45
CA SER A 82 -4.88 -16.46 -7.02
C SER A 82 -5.65 -15.14 -6.97
N TRP A 83 -5.00 -14.05 -6.51
CA TRP A 83 -5.60 -12.72 -6.46
C TRP A 83 -5.72 -12.13 -7.86
N LYS A 84 -4.67 -12.26 -8.71
CA LYS A 84 -4.72 -11.85 -10.13
C LYS A 84 -5.92 -12.49 -10.85
N LYS A 85 -6.16 -13.78 -10.64
CA LYS A 85 -7.28 -14.53 -11.23
C LYS A 85 -8.65 -14.14 -10.67
N SER A 86 -8.69 -13.56 -9.46
CA SER A 86 -9.93 -13.15 -8.78
C SER A 86 -10.36 -11.72 -9.15
N LEU A 87 -9.47 -10.93 -9.75
CA LEU A 87 -9.81 -9.59 -10.25
C LEU A 87 -10.84 -9.69 -11.37
N ARG A 88 -11.82 -8.78 -11.37
CA ARG A 88 -12.74 -8.63 -12.50
C ARG A 88 -11.91 -8.30 -13.75
N TYR A 89 -12.17 -9.07 -14.80
CA TYR A 89 -11.34 -9.31 -15.98
C TYR A 89 -10.90 -8.06 -16.78
N GLU A 90 -11.42 -6.86 -16.50
CA GLU A 90 -11.15 -5.67 -17.31
C GLU A 90 -9.73 -5.12 -17.15
N LEU A 91 -9.11 -5.21 -15.96
CA LEU A 91 -7.80 -4.61 -15.69
C LEU A 91 -6.63 -5.26 -16.45
N GLY A 92 -6.66 -6.58 -16.65
CA GLY A 92 -5.61 -7.31 -17.35
C GLY A 92 -5.46 -6.91 -18.82
N THR A 93 -6.54 -6.38 -19.42
CA THR A 93 -6.55 -5.93 -20.81
C THR A 93 -6.16 -4.45 -20.97
N MET A 94 -6.11 -3.69 -19.88
CA MET A 94 -5.77 -2.26 -19.89
C MET A 94 -4.28 -1.99 -19.67
N ALA A 95 -3.60 -2.79 -18.84
CA ALA A 95 -2.19 -2.56 -18.52
C ALA A 95 -1.26 -2.55 -19.75
N PRO A 96 -1.37 -3.48 -20.73
CA PRO A 96 -0.55 -3.43 -21.93
C PRO A 96 -0.77 -2.15 -22.75
N LYS A 97 -2.01 -1.62 -22.78
CA LYS A 97 -2.38 -0.41 -23.54
C LYS A 97 -1.79 0.89 -22.98
N LEU A 98 -1.19 0.85 -21.78
CA LEU A 98 -0.52 2.00 -21.16
C LEU A 98 0.98 2.04 -21.45
N LEU A 99 1.51 0.98 -22.08
CA LEU A 99 2.93 0.88 -22.46
C LEU A 99 3.16 1.16 -23.95
N ASP A 100 2.08 1.40 -24.70
CA ASP A 100 2.06 1.84 -26.10
C ASP A 100 1.92 3.38 -26.18
#